data_AF-A0A355GEH8-F1
#
_entry.id   AF-A0A355GEH8-F1
#
_cell.length_a   1.000
_cell.length_b   1.000
_cell.length_c   1.000
_cell.angle_alpha   90.00
_cell.angle_beta   90.00
_cell.angle_gamma   90.00
#
_symmetry.space_group_name_H-M   'P 1'
#
loop_
_entity.id
_entity.type
_entity.pdbx_description
1 polymer ?
#
loop_
_entity_poly.entity_id
_entity_poly.type
_entity_poly.pdbx_seq_one_letter_code
_entity_poly.pdbx_strand_id
1 'polypeptide(L)'
;ILLVMISGIFLQAMQHAGAAPLAEEYLTQGKLTEGAEAIRSELKKSPENDEARFGLGVIQFFQSFEHLGSSLYDNGLRVRGAFGNLPGPLSNILTQNPDPETVSYADVRQIIQTWVNDLNEAEKTLSAVKDSDVKLPLHVGLIKVDLFGTGKPVSAEFLLGQMGSPAQQQAAEKFLIRFDRGDADWLAGYCNFLCAWGEVLLAVDGQEMFNCTAHLFFEKVETPYLFLMEGSRNLNDLRRFDRPLISDILAFIHLWRFELKEPDRMKVALSHLEDMQQHAKSMWKHYLAETDNENEWIP
;
A
#
# COMPACT_ATOMS: atom_id res chain seq x y z
N ILE A 1 44.09 15.71 48.21
CA ILE A 1 44.48 14.66 49.17
C ILE A 1 43.19 14.01 49.63
N LEU A 2 42.80 12.77 49.34
CA LEU A 2 43.38 11.65 48.59
C LEU A 2 42.19 10.65 48.43
N LEU A 3 42.08 10.02 47.25
CA LEU A 3 41.75 8.59 46.96
C LEU A 3 41.13 7.72 48.09
N VAL A 4 40.23 6.73 47.91
CA VAL A 4 39.91 5.85 46.76
C VAL A 4 38.77 4.85 47.12
N MET A 5 37.91 4.58 46.12
CA MET A 5 37.26 3.32 45.69
C MET A 5 36.51 2.40 46.68
N ILE A 6 35.21 2.18 46.40
CA ILE A 6 34.67 0.85 46.11
C ILE A 6 33.82 0.93 44.84
N SER A 7 34.28 0.19 43.85
CA SER A 7 33.66 -0.21 42.58
C SER A 7 32.50 -1.19 42.78
N GLY A 8 31.43 -1.08 41.98
CA GLY A 8 30.47 -2.19 41.85
C GLY A 8 29.16 -1.82 41.15
N ILE A 9 29.10 -2.13 39.85
CA ILE A 9 27.88 -2.30 39.05
C ILE A 9 27.17 -0.99 38.67
N PHE A 10 27.79 -0.26 37.73
CA PHE A 10 26.99 0.29 36.63
C PHE A 10 26.50 -0.93 35.84
N LEU A 11 25.22 -1.27 35.93
CA LEU A 11 24.57 -1.95 34.82
C LEU A 11 24.66 -0.95 33.66
N GLN A 12 25.69 -1.10 32.84
CA GLN A 12 25.57 -0.78 31.43
C GLN A 12 24.42 -1.67 30.95
N ALA A 13 23.22 -1.10 30.86
CA ALA A 13 22.30 -1.54 29.84
C ALA A 13 23.09 -1.40 28.55
N MET A 14 23.61 -2.52 28.03
CA MET A 14 23.94 -2.62 26.63
C MET A 14 22.61 -2.32 25.94
N GLN A 15 22.41 -1.07 25.55
CA GLN A 15 21.62 -0.79 24.37
C GLN A 15 22.28 -1.62 23.28
N HIS A 16 21.72 -2.79 23.01
CA HIS A 16 21.87 -3.38 21.70
C HIS A 16 21.26 -2.36 20.76
N ALA A 17 22.09 -1.46 20.24
CA ALA A 17 21.88 -0.97 18.90
C ALA A 17 22.00 -2.21 18.01
N GLY A 18 20.90 -2.97 17.91
CA GLY A 18 20.78 -4.11 17.02
C GLY A 18 21.16 -3.65 15.62
N ALA A 19 21.71 -4.56 14.82
CA ALA A 19 21.83 -4.31 13.40
C ALA A 19 20.45 -3.87 12.86
N ALA A 20 20.43 -2.95 11.89
CA ALA A 20 19.18 -2.53 11.26
C ALA A 20 18.40 -3.76 10.78
N PRO A 21 17.05 -3.79 10.93
CA PRO A 21 16.26 -4.92 10.50
C PRO A 21 16.51 -5.23 9.03
N LEU A 22 16.59 -6.51 8.67
CA LEU A 22 16.83 -6.91 7.28
C LEU A 22 15.82 -6.30 6.31
N ALA A 23 14.57 -6.14 6.73
CA ALA A 23 13.52 -5.50 5.93
C ALA A 23 13.83 -4.03 5.61
N GLU A 24 14.46 -3.29 6.53
CA GLU A 24 14.79 -1.87 6.32
C GLU A 24 15.77 -1.69 5.14
N GLU A 25 16.73 -2.60 4.98
CA GLU A 25 17.66 -2.59 3.85
C GLU A 25 16.91 -2.61 2.51
N TYR A 26 15.94 -3.51 2.36
CA TYR A 26 15.21 -3.68 1.11
C TYR A 26 14.15 -2.60 0.90
N LEU A 27 13.45 -2.19 1.97
CA LEU A 27 12.45 -1.12 1.92
C LEU A 27 13.08 0.22 1.50
N THR A 28 14.24 0.58 2.04
CA THR A 28 14.93 1.84 1.70
C THR A 28 15.63 1.81 0.34
N GLN A 29 15.93 0.62 -0.18
CA GLN A 29 16.42 0.43 -1.55
C GLN A 29 15.30 0.35 -2.60
N GLY A 30 14.06 0.09 -2.19
CA GLY A 30 12.93 -0.18 -3.10
C GLY A 30 13.05 -1.52 -3.81
N LYS A 31 13.64 -2.53 -3.15
CA LYS A 31 13.88 -3.88 -3.68
C LYS A 31 12.96 -4.89 -3.00
N LEU A 32 11.65 -4.67 -3.15
CA LEU A 32 10.65 -5.40 -2.37
C LEU A 32 10.65 -6.90 -2.70
N THR A 33 10.77 -7.26 -3.98
CA THR A 33 10.82 -8.66 -4.42
C THR A 33 12.03 -9.40 -3.87
N GLU A 34 13.22 -8.84 -4.01
CA GLU A 34 14.44 -9.42 -3.45
C GLU A 34 14.38 -9.48 -1.92
N GLY A 35 13.79 -8.48 -1.27
CA GLY A 35 13.61 -8.45 0.17
C GLY A 35 12.67 -9.54 0.67
N ALA A 36 11.53 -9.73 0.02
CA ALA A 36 10.60 -10.80 0.36
C ALA A 36 11.25 -12.18 0.21
N GLU A 37 12.00 -12.42 -0.87
CA GLU A 37 12.73 -13.67 -1.09
C GLU A 37 13.82 -13.90 -0.04
N ALA A 38 14.63 -12.88 0.25
CA ALA A 38 15.70 -12.95 1.24
C ALA A 38 15.16 -13.25 2.64
N ILE A 39 14.09 -12.56 3.06
CA ILE A 39 13.50 -12.75 4.39
C ILE A 39 12.78 -14.10 4.49
N ARG A 40 12.09 -14.56 3.44
CA ARG A 40 11.55 -15.94 3.41
C ARG A 40 12.65 -16.98 3.55
N SER A 41 13.81 -16.76 2.92
CA SER A 41 14.97 -17.64 3.05
C SER A 41 15.51 -17.64 4.49
N GLU A 42 15.51 -16.49 5.15
CA GLU A 42 15.91 -16.36 6.55
C GLU A 42 14.91 -17.05 7.49
N LEU A 43 13.60 -16.85 7.31
CA LEU A 43 12.56 -17.51 8.10
C LEU A 43 12.53 -19.03 7.94
N LYS A 44 13.08 -19.58 6.86
CA LYS A 44 13.29 -21.05 6.74
C LYS A 44 14.39 -21.56 7.66
N LYS A 45 15.39 -20.73 7.97
CA LYS A 45 16.51 -21.05 8.87
C LYS A 45 16.18 -20.75 10.33
N SER A 46 15.44 -19.66 10.55
CA SER A 46 15.08 -19.11 11.85
C SER A 46 13.55 -18.88 11.93
N PRO A 47 12.72 -19.95 11.98
CA PRO A 47 11.26 -19.83 11.91
C PRO A 47 10.61 -19.11 13.10
N GLU A 48 11.34 -18.84 14.17
CA GLU A 48 10.90 -18.10 15.35
C GLU A 48 11.21 -16.60 15.28
N ASN A 49 11.90 -16.13 14.23
CA ASN A 49 12.28 -14.73 14.09
C ASN A 49 11.08 -13.85 13.69
N ASP A 50 10.41 -13.30 14.69
CA ASP A 50 9.20 -12.50 14.52
C ASP A 50 9.48 -11.08 14.01
N GLU A 51 10.67 -10.51 14.25
CA GLU A 51 11.09 -9.24 13.62
C GLU A 51 11.20 -9.42 12.10
N ALA A 52 11.85 -10.51 11.65
CA ALA A 52 11.94 -10.84 10.23
C ALA A 52 10.55 -11.13 9.63
N ARG A 53 9.68 -11.85 10.36
CA ARG A 53 8.30 -12.10 9.91
C ARG A 53 7.51 -10.80 9.77
N PHE A 54 7.62 -9.91 10.74
CA PHE A 54 6.95 -8.62 10.69
C PHE A 54 7.45 -7.80 9.50
N GLY A 55 8.78 -7.72 9.32
CA GLY A 55 9.39 -7.08 8.16
C GLY A 55 8.94 -7.65 6.81
N LEU A 56 8.77 -8.97 6.70
CA LEU A 56 8.21 -9.61 5.50
C LEU A 56 6.77 -9.16 5.24
N GLY A 57 5.93 -9.11 6.28
CA GLY A 57 4.55 -8.64 6.17
C GLY A 57 4.46 -7.20 5.67
N VAL A 58 5.34 -6.31 6.16
CA VAL A 58 5.44 -4.92 5.68
C VAL A 58 5.85 -4.87 4.20
N ILE A 59 6.85 -5.66 3.80
CA ILE A 59 7.28 -5.73 2.39
C ILE A 59 6.15 -6.25 1.50
N GLN A 60 5.48 -7.35 1.88
CA GLN A 60 4.36 -7.92 1.12
C GLN A 60 3.20 -6.92 0.99
N PHE A 61 2.92 -6.15 2.03
CA PHE A 61 1.93 -5.09 1.98
C PHE A 61 2.27 -4.06 0.89
N PHE A 62 3.51 -3.56 0.84
CA PHE A 62 3.92 -2.63 -0.21
C PHE A 62 3.97 -3.28 -1.61
N GLN A 63 4.36 -4.55 -1.72
CA GLN A 63 4.30 -5.30 -2.98
C GLN A 63 2.89 -5.36 -3.57
N SER A 64 1.86 -5.49 -2.71
CA SER A 64 0.46 -5.47 -3.18
C SER A 64 0.13 -4.19 -3.98
N PHE A 65 0.69 -3.05 -3.58
CA PHE A 65 0.49 -1.77 -4.27
C PHE A 65 1.39 -1.63 -5.51
N GLU A 66 2.60 -2.18 -5.50
CA GLU A 66 3.45 -2.24 -6.71
C GLU A 66 2.78 -3.08 -7.80
N HIS A 67 2.25 -4.26 -7.46
CA HIS A 67 1.54 -5.13 -8.40
C HIS A 67 0.25 -4.47 -8.92
N LEU A 68 -0.54 -3.85 -8.04
CA LEU A 68 -1.74 -3.10 -8.42
C LEU A 68 -1.39 -1.97 -9.39
N GLY A 69 -0.41 -1.15 -9.02
CA GLY A 69 0.02 0.01 -9.80
C GLY A 69 0.65 -0.36 -11.15
N SER A 70 1.50 -1.39 -11.18
CA SER A 70 2.06 -1.94 -12.43
C SER A 70 0.95 -2.45 -13.34
N SER A 71 0.02 -3.25 -12.82
CA SER A 71 -1.06 -3.80 -13.64
C SER A 71 -1.95 -2.70 -14.24
N LEU A 72 -2.24 -1.64 -13.46
CA LEU A 72 -2.96 -0.46 -13.95
C LEU A 72 -2.15 0.31 -15.01
N TYR A 73 -0.84 0.45 -14.83
CA TYR A 73 0.05 1.09 -15.80
C TYR A 73 0.11 0.30 -17.12
N ASP A 74 0.28 -1.01 -17.05
CA ASP A 74 0.35 -1.92 -18.21
C ASP A 74 -0.96 -1.88 -19.01
N ASN A 75 -2.09 -1.81 -18.31
CA ASN A 75 -3.43 -1.66 -18.90
C ASN A 75 -3.78 -0.22 -19.33
N GLY A 76 -2.83 0.71 -19.21
CA GLY A 76 -2.97 2.07 -19.75
C GLY A 76 -3.85 2.99 -18.93
N LEU A 77 -3.85 2.85 -17.60
CA LEU A 77 -4.47 3.84 -16.72
C LEU A 77 -3.93 5.23 -17.06
N ARG A 78 -4.83 6.19 -17.23
CA ARG A 78 -4.49 7.58 -17.54
C ARG A 78 -4.01 8.28 -16.28
N VAL A 79 -2.72 8.59 -16.26
CA VAL A 79 -2.11 9.34 -15.15
C VAL A 79 -2.23 10.85 -15.35
N ARG A 80 -2.29 11.32 -16.61
CA ARG A 80 -2.52 12.74 -16.93
C ARG A 80 -4.01 13.01 -17.14
N GLY A 81 -4.59 13.83 -16.27
CA GLY A 81 -6.03 14.16 -16.27
C GLY A 81 -6.72 13.72 -14.98
N ALA A 82 -6.47 12.49 -14.51
CA ALA A 82 -6.98 11.98 -13.24
C ALA A 82 -6.30 12.62 -12.01
N PHE A 83 -5.00 12.92 -12.10
CA PHE A 83 -4.20 13.51 -11.01
C PHE A 83 -3.87 15.00 -11.21
N GLY A 84 -4.47 15.67 -12.20
CA GLY A 84 -4.21 17.07 -12.53
C GLY A 84 -2.82 17.35 -13.14
N ASN A 85 -2.54 18.63 -13.45
CA ASN A 85 -1.21 19.07 -13.87
C ASN A 85 -0.26 19.05 -12.67
N LEU A 86 0.36 17.91 -12.41
CA LEU A 86 1.32 17.78 -11.32
C LEU A 86 2.56 18.65 -11.59
N PRO A 87 3.02 19.43 -10.60
CA PRO A 87 4.18 20.30 -10.77
C PRO A 87 5.49 19.50 -10.84
N GLY A 88 6.40 19.96 -11.69
CA GLY A 88 7.83 19.62 -11.60
C GLY A 88 8.16 18.12 -11.70
N PRO A 89 9.16 17.62 -10.93
CA PRO A 89 9.66 16.25 -11.03
C PRO A 89 8.65 15.13 -10.79
N LEU A 90 7.51 15.39 -10.15
CA LEU A 90 6.42 14.43 -9.99
C LEU A 90 5.83 13.99 -11.33
N SER A 91 5.79 14.88 -12.31
CA SER A 91 5.34 14.57 -13.67
C SER A 91 6.28 13.61 -14.43
N ASN A 92 7.55 13.49 -14.00
CA ASN A 92 8.53 12.57 -14.58
C ASN A 92 8.43 11.15 -13.98
N ILE A 93 7.81 11.02 -12.81
CA ILE A 93 7.50 9.74 -12.17
C ILE A 93 6.19 9.18 -12.75
N LEU A 94 5.20 10.06 -12.95
CA LEU A 94 3.88 9.72 -13.47
C LEU A 94 3.82 9.86 -14.99
N THR A 95 4.67 9.11 -15.68
CA THR A 95 4.64 9.04 -17.16
C THR A 95 3.49 8.17 -17.62
N GLN A 96 2.85 8.54 -18.73
CA GLN A 96 1.86 7.67 -19.36
C GLN A 96 2.57 6.47 -20.02
N ASN A 97 1.99 5.28 -19.93
CA ASN A 97 2.47 4.12 -20.69
C ASN A 97 2.41 4.44 -22.20
N PRO A 98 3.54 4.39 -22.93
CA PRO A 98 3.58 4.75 -24.35
C PRO A 98 2.88 3.72 -25.26
N ASP A 99 2.76 2.46 -24.83
CA ASP A 99 2.05 1.43 -25.58
C ASP A 99 1.32 0.47 -24.62
N PRO A 100 0.17 0.91 -24.08
CA PRO A 100 -0.57 0.11 -23.12
C PRO A 100 -1.31 -1.05 -23.79
N GLU A 101 -1.61 -2.08 -23.01
CA GLU A 101 -2.51 -3.16 -23.39
C GLU A 101 -3.96 -2.66 -23.53
N THR A 102 -4.80 -3.44 -24.22
CA THR A 102 -6.24 -3.16 -24.25
C THR A 102 -6.88 -3.84 -23.06
N VAL A 103 -7.51 -3.07 -22.17
CA VAL A 103 -8.13 -3.59 -20.96
C VAL A 103 -9.57 -4.02 -21.21
N SER A 104 -9.96 -5.20 -20.72
CA SER A 104 -11.35 -5.67 -20.64
C SER A 104 -11.89 -5.57 -19.20
N TYR A 105 -13.19 -5.77 -19.01
CA TYR A 105 -13.76 -5.84 -17.66
C TYR A 105 -13.20 -7.03 -16.87
N ALA A 106 -12.91 -8.15 -17.53
CA ALA A 106 -12.32 -9.31 -16.91
C ALA A 106 -10.90 -9.01 -16.38
N ASP A 107 -10.13 -8.22 -17.11
CA ASP A 107 -8.79 -7.80 -16.70
C ASP A 107 -8.85 -6.91 -15.46
N VAL A 108 -9.76 -5.92 -15.42
CA VAL A 108 -9.95 -5.08 -14.21
C VAL A 108 -10.33 -5.92 -13.00
N ARG A 109 -11.20 -6.93 -13.16
CA ARG A 109 -11.53 -7.86 -12.08
C ARG A 109 -10.29 -8.65 -11.64
N GLN A 110 -9.47 -9.11 -12.59
CA GLN A 110 -8.24 -9.85 -12.28
C GLN A 110 -7.23 -8.99 -11.53
N ILE A 111 -7.08 -7.71 -11.89
CA ILE A 111 -6.22 -6.74 -11.17
C ILE A 111 -6.65 -6.64 -9.70
N ILE A 112 -7.96 -6.45 -9.45
CA ILE A 112 -8.51 -6.37 -8.08
C ILE A 112 -8.31 -7.70 -7.34
N GLN A 113 -8.54 -8.84 -8.00
CA GLN A 113 -8.36 -10.15 -7.39
C GLN A 113 -6.91 -10.43 -7.01
N THR A 114 -5.94 -10.05 -7.84
CA THR A 114 -4.52 -10.17 -7.52
C THR A 114 -4.18 -9.30 -6.30
N TRP A 115 -4.65 -8.05 -6.26
CA TRP A 115 -4.43 -7.17 -5.11
C TRP A 115 -5.01 -7.73 -3.80
N VAL A 116 -6.21 -8.29 -3.83
CA VAL A 116 -6.82 -8.99 -2.68
C VAL A 116 -5.98 -10.20 -2.24
N ASN A 117 -5.45 -10.97 -3.20
CA ASN A 117 -4.60 -12.13 -2.88
C ASN A 117 -3.30 -11.70 -2.19
N ASP A 118 -2.66 -10.65 -2.69
CA ASP A 118 -1.41 -10.11 -2.14
C ASP A 118 -1.62 -9.56 -0.72
N LEU A 119 -2.69 -8.79 -0.50
CA LEU A 119 -3.06 -8.29 0.83
C LEU A 119 -3.35 -9.43 1.81
N ASN A 120 -4.04 -10.48 1.36
CA ASN A 120 -4.27 -11.68 2.15
C ASN A 120 -2.99 -12.45 2.48
N GLU A 121 -1.96 -12.40 1.63
CA GLU A 121 -0.66 -12.97 1.94
C GLU A 121 0.07 -12.15 3.01
N ALA A 122 0.07 -10.82 2.88
CA ALA A 122 0.63 -9.91 3.88
C ALA A 122 -0.05 -10.09 5.25
N GLU A 123 -1.38 -10.11 5.27
CA GLU A 123 -2.19 -10.35 6.46
C GLU A 123 -1.79 -11.64 7.17
N LYS A 124 -1.71 -12.77 6.45
CA LYS A 124 -1.34 -14.07 7.04
C LYS A 124 0.05 -14.05 7.66
N THR A 125 0.99 -13.37 7.03
CA THR A 125 2.35 -13.21 7.56
C THR A 125 2.34 -12.38 8.85
N LEU A 126 1.63 -11.25 8.85
CA LEU A 126 1.52 -10.34 9.99
C LEU A 126 0.81 -11.00 11.18
N SER A 127 -0.31 -11.67 10.93
CA SER A 127 -1.10 -12.42 11.93
C SER A 127 -0.33 -13.57 12.56
N ALA A 128 0.76 -14.02 11.93
CA ALA A 128 1.63 -15.05 12.47
C ALA A 128 2.71 -14.51 13.41
N VAL A 129 2.84 -13.20 13.63
CA VAL A 129 3.73 -12.59 14.64
C VAL A 129 3.17 -12.86 16.05
N LYS A 130 3.99 -13.43 16.94
CA LYS A 130 3.58 -13.93 18.26
C LYS A 130 4.32 -13.26 19.41
N ASP A 131 5.57 -12.85 19.19
CA ASP A 131 6.40 -12.19 20.18
C ASP A 131 5.76 -10.86 20.62
N SER A 132 5.43 -10.76 21.91
CA SER A 132 4.82 -9.56 22.48
C SER A 132 5.76 -8.37 22.52
N ASP A 133 7.07 -8.64 22.49
CA ASP A 133 8.12 -7.64 22.69
C ASP A 133 8.83 -7.32 21.37
N VAL A 134 8.31 -7.83 20.24
CA VAL A 134 8.86 -7.57 18.90
C VAL A 134 8.92 -6.07 18.65
N LYS A 135 10.04 -5.60 18.10
CA LYS A 135 10.22 -4.24 17.63
C LYS A 135 10.80 -4.27 16.23
N LEU A 136 10.28 -3.43 15.34
CA LEU A 136 10.70 -3.27 13.96
C LEU A 136 10.97 -1.78 13.70
N PRO A 137 12.18 -1.28 14.01
CA PRO A 137 12.56 0.09 13.71
C PRO A 137 12.67 0.30 12.20
N LEU A 138 11.91 1.24 11.64
CA LEU A 138 11.96 1.62 10.22
C LEU A 138 11.99 3.14 10.06
N HIS A 139 12.89 3.62 9.20
CA HIS A 139 12.83 5.00 8.71
C HIS A 139 11.74 5.13 7.63
N VAL A 140 10.50 5.35 8.07
CA VAL A 140 9.30 5.35 7.20
C VAL A 140 9.42 6.37 6.07
N GLY A 141 10.04 7.53 6.33
CA GLY A 141 10.27 8.54 5.30
C GLY A 141 11.16 8.08 4.15
N LEU A 142 12.01 7.06 4.37
CA LEU A 142 12.97 6.55 3.40
C LEU A 142 12.50 5.30 2.65
N ILE A 143 11.36 4.70 3.04
CA ILE A 143 10.79 3.55 2.34
C ILE A 143 10.46 3.96 0.91
N LYS A 144 10.91 3.16 -0.07
CA LYS A 144 10.70 3.40 -1.50
C LYS A 144 9.75 2.36 -2.09
N VAL A 145 8.81 2.83 -2.90
CA VAL A 145 7.80 2.00 -3.57
C VAL A 145 7.72 2.38 -5.04
N ASP A 146 7.78 1.41 -5.93
CA ASP A 146 7.56 1.59 -7.37
C ASP A 146 6.07 1.50 -7.71
N LEU A 147 5.37 2.62 -7.51
CA LEU A 147 3.92 2.72 -7.67
C LEU A 147 3.39 2.35 -9.07
N PHE A 148 4.24 2.20 -10.08
CA PHE A 148 3.81 1.86 -11.46
C PHE A 148 4.66 0.77 -12.10
N GLY A 149 5.55 0.10 -11.35
CA GLY A 149 6.44 -0.93 -11.90
C GLY A 149 7.41 -0.40 -12.97
N THR A 150 7.77 0.89 -12.93
CA THR A 150 8.59 1.53 -13.98
C THR A 150 10.10 1.52 -13.71
N GLY A 151 10.52 0.83 -12.65
CA GLY A 151 11.89 0.84 -12.12
C GLY A 151 12.26 2.15 -11.43
N LYS A 152 11.28 2.96 -11.02
CA LYS A 152 11.49 4.29 -10.41
C LYS A 152 10.78 4.40 -9.07
N PRO A 153 11.27 3.69 -8.04
CA PRO A 153 10.64 3.71 -6.74
C PRO A 153 10.80 5.08 -6.08
N VAL A 154 9.75 5.54 -5.39
CA VAL A 154 9.68 6.85 -4.74
C VAL A 154 9.49 6.72 -3.24
N SER A 155 10.10 7.62 -2.47
CA SER A 155 9.93 7.71 -1.02
C SER A 155 9.10 8.92 -0.59
N ALA A 156 8.56 8.88 0.63
CA ALA A 156 7.89 10.04 1.22
C ALA A 156 8.85 11.23 1.38
N GLU A 157 10.12 10.98 1.74
CA GLU A 157 11.18 12.00 1.77
C GLU A 157 11.35 12.67 0.41
N PHE A 158 11.40 11.89 -0.68
CA PHE A 158 11.52 12.45 -2.03
C PHE A 158 10.28 13.31 -2.36
N LEU A 159 9.07 12.82 -2.08
CA LEU A 159 7.83 13.54 -2.36
C LEU A 159 7.74 14.85 -1.55
N LEU A 160 8.12 14.82 -0.28
CA LEU A 160 8.20 15.99 0.59
C LEU A 160 9.33 16.94 0.19
N GLY A 161 10.44 16.46 -0.36
CA GLY A 161 11.49 17.30 -0.94
C GLY A 161 11.04 18.05 -2.19
N GLN A 162 10.04 17.54 -2.92
CA GLN A 162 9.47 18.22 -4.11
C GLN A 162 8.36 19.22 -3.76
N MET A 163 7.60 18.99 -2.70
CA MET A 163 6.40 19.78 -2.37
C MET A 163 6.47 20.53 -1.03
N GLY A 164 7.42 20.15 -0.17
CA GLY A 164 7.58 20.64 1.19
C GLY A 164 8.83 21.52 1.37
N SER A 165 9.00 22.03 2.57
CA SER A 165 10.16 22.81 3.00
C SER A 165 11.38 21.92 3.31
N PRO A 166 12.61 22.44 3.25
CA PRO A 166 13.81 21.69 3.64
C PRO A 166 13.76 21.08 5.05
N ALA A 167 13.02 21.72 5.97
CA ALA A 167 12.78 21.18 7.30
C ALA A 167 11.91 19.92 7.29
N GLN A 168 10.92 19.84 6.40
CA GLN A 168 10.07 18.65 6.22
C GLN A 168 10.85 17.49 5.60
N GLN A 169 11.78 17.77 4.69
CA GLN A 169 12.66 16.75 4.11
C GLN A 169 13.59 16.14 5.17
N GLN A 170 14.28 16.98 5.95
CA GLN A 170 15.14 16.50 7.05
C GLN A 170 14.34 15.77 8.14
N ALA A 171 13.09 16.17 8.38
CA ALA A 171 12.21 15.45 9.29
C ALA A 171 11.88 14.05 8.75
N ALA A 172 11.61 13.91 7.45
CA ALA A 172 11.32 12.62 6.82
C ALA A 172 12.52 11.67 6.87
N GLU A 173 13.75 12.15 6.64
CA GLU A 173 14.97 11.34 6.78
C GLU A 173 15.16 10.77 8.19
N LYS A 174 14.71 11.51 9.21
CA LYS A 174 14.82 11.13 10.63
C LYS A 174 13.54 10.52 11.19
N PHE A 175 12.53 10.31 10.35
CA PHE A 175 11.23 9.80 10.76
C PHE A 175 11.31 8.29 10.97
N LEU A 176 11.97 7.93 12.07
CA LEU A 176 12.10 6.59 12.60
C LEU A 176 10.84 6.26 13.39
N ILE A 177 10.22 5.14 13.07
CA ILE A 177 9.13 4.56 13.85
C ILE A 177 9.60 3.19 14.34
N ARG A 178 9.38 2.90 15.62
CA ARG A 178 9.70 1.61 16.23
C ARG A 178 8.43 0.79 16.33
N PHE A 179 8.05 0.21 15.19
CA PHE A 179 6.82 -0.58 15.12
C PHE A 179 6.87 -1.76 16.09
N ASP A 180 5.74 -2.14 16.67
CA ASP A 180 5.69 -3.23 17.65
C ASP A 180 4.58 -4.24 17.43
N ARG A 181 4.32 -5.06 18.44
CA ARG A 181 3.30 -6.10 18.36
C ARG A 181 1.92 -5.52 18.07
N GLY A 182 1.55 -4.38 18.66
CA GLY A 182 0.28 -3.73 18.38
C GLY A 182 0.20 -3.29 16.91
N ASP A 183 1.30 -2.77 16.37
CA ASP A 183 1.37 -2.33 14.97
C ASP A 183 1.27 -3.48 13.96
N ALA A 184 1.75 -4.67 14.30
CA ALA A 184 1.56 -5.85 13.47
C ALA A 184 0.07 -6.22 13.35
N ASP A 185 -0.70 -6.16 14.44
CA ASP A 185 -2.15 -6.36 14.41
C ASP A 185 -2.86 -5.21 13.69
N TRP A 186 -2.42 -3.98 13.88
CA TRP A 186 -2.96 -2.83 13.15
C TRP A 186 -2.85 -3.02 11.64
N LEU A 187 -1.66 -3.39 11.15
CA LEU A 187 -1.43 -3.58 9.72
C LEU A 187 -2.16 -4.82 9.18
N ALA A 188 -2.23 -5.91 9.94
CA ALA A 188 -3.02 -7.10 9.57
C ALA A 188 -4.53 -6.77 9.48
N GLY A 189 -5.05 -5.99 10.43
CA GLY A 189 -6.40 -5.47 10.40
C GLY A 189 -6.64 -4.55 9.19
N TYR A 190 -5.67 -3.69 8.86
CA TYR A 190 -5.76 -2.81 7.70
C TYR A 190 -5.75 -3.59 6.37
N CYS A 191 -4.97 -4.67 6.26
CA CYS A 191 -5.02 -5.58 5.12
C CYS A 191 -6.43 -6.17 4.95
N ASN A 192 -7.04 -6.66 6.03
CA ASN A 192 -8.41 -7.17 6.02
C ASN A 192 -9.43 -6.10 5.59
N PHE A 193 -9.30 -4.86 6.08
CA PHE A 193 -10.16 -3.75 5.64
C PHE A 193 -10.11 -3.55 4.12
N LEU A 194 -8.91 -3.55 3.54
CA LEU A 194 -8.73 -3.40 2.09
C LEU A 194 -9.24 -4.63 1.32
N CYS A 195 -8.99 -5.84 1.80
CA CYS A 195 -9.55 -7.07 1.23
C CYS A 195 -11.08 -7.03 1.17
N ALA A 196 -11.75 -6.55 2.23
CA ALA A 196 -13.20 -6.42 2.25
C ALA A 196 -13.71 -5.52 1.12
N TRP A 197 -13.06 -4.38 0.88
CA TRP A 197 -13.43 -3.51 -0.24
C TRP A 197 -13.15 -4.15 -1.61
N GLY A 198 -12.03 -4.87 -1.76
CA GLY A 198 -11.76 -5.64 -2.97
C GLY A 198 -12.84 -6.69 -3.25
N GLU A 199 -13.27 -7.43 -2.23
CA GLU A 199 -14.36 -8.41 -2.34
C GLU A 199 -15.71 -7.76 -2.68
N VAL A 200 -16.02 -6.59 -2.12
CA VAL A 200 -17.23 -5.81 -2.49
C VAL A 200 -17.18 -5.39 -3.96
N LEU A 201 -16.04 -4.88 -4.44
CA LEU A 201 -15.88 -4.49 -5.84
C LEU A 201 -16.02 -5.70 -6.79
N LEU A 202 -15.53 -6.87 -6.37
CA LEU A 202 -15.66 -8.11 -7.13
C LEU A 202 -17.06 -8.72 -7.07
N ALA A 203 -17.82 -8.48 -5.99
CA ALA A 203 -19.17 -8.99 -5.81
C ALA A 203 -20.20 -8.37 -6.76
N VAL A 204 -20.00 -7.09 -7.13
CA VAL A 204 -20.92 -6.30 -7.95
C VAL A 204 -20.71 -6.57 -9.44
N ASP A 205 -21.80 -6.60 -10.23
CA ASP A 205 -21.72 -6.57 -11.69
C ASP A 205 -21.37 -5.17 -12.18
N GLY A 206 -20.09 -4.97 -12.46
CA GLY A 206 -19.54 -3.72 -13.01
C GLY A 206 -19.45 -3.71 -14.53
N GLN A 207 -19.91 -4.74 -15.25
CA GLN A 207 -19.67 -4.87 -16.69
C GLN A 207 -20.21 -3.68 -17.48
N GLU A 208 -21.44 -3.25 -17.21
CA GLU A 208 -22.04 -2.15 -17.96
C GLU A 208 -21.41 -0.80 -17.59
N MET A 209 -21.09 -0.60 -16.31
CA MET A 209 -20.33 0.57 -15.88
C MET A 209 -18.98 0.63 -16.59
N PHE A 210 -18.27 -0.50 -16.70
CA PHE A 210 -17.02 -0.60 -17.43
C PHE A 210 -17.22 -0.26 -18.91
N ASN A 211 -18.16 -0.93 -19.60
CA ASN A 211 -18.44 -0.71 -21.01
C ASN A 211 -18.70 0.76 -21.33
N CYS A 212 -19.44 1.45 -20.45
CA CYS A 212 -19.85 2.83 -20.67
C CYS A 212 -18.85 3.90 -20.21
N THR A 213 -17.86 3.57 -19.37
CA THR A 213 -17.05 4.62 -18.70
C THR A 213 -15.56 4.31 -18.56
N ALA A 214 -15.12 3.08 -18.81
CA ALA A 214 -13.70 2.72 -18.67
C ALA A 214 -12.81 3.53 -19.62
N HIS A 215 -13.35 4.00 -20.74
CA HIS A 215 -12.68 4.90 -21.69
C HIS A 215 -12.36 6.27 -21.11
N LEU A 216 -12.85 6.63 -19.91
CA LEU A 216 -12.42 7.82 -19.17
C LEU A 216 -11.09 7.58 -18.45
N PHE A 217 -10.88 6.35 -17.97
CA PHE A 217 -9.76 5.99 -17.09
C PHE A 217 -8.61 5.30 -17.84
N PHE A 218 -8.89 4.56 -18.91
CA PHE A 218 -7.88 3.77 -19.63
C PHE A 218 -7.72 4.19 -21.08
N GLU A 219 -6.51 4.07 -21.62
CA GLU A 219 -6.19 4.47 -22.99
C GLU A 219 -6.86 3.61 -24.06
N LYS A 220 -6.80 2.28 -23.89
CA LYS A 220 -7.38 1.29 -24.80
C LYS A 220 -8.32 0.39 -23.99
N VAL A 221 -9.58 0.32 -24.39
CA VAL A 221 -10.64 -0.41 -23.68
C VAL A 221 -11.38 -1.31 -24.64
N GLU A 222 -11.63 -2.55 -24.25
CA GLU A 222 -12.55 -3.45 -24.93
C GLU A 222 -13.99 -3.11 -24.52
N THR A 223 -14.73 -2.44 -25.40
CA THR A 223 -16.14 -2.08 -25.15
C THR A 223 -16.98 -2.31 -26.41
N PRO A 224 -18.25 -2.74 -26.27
CA PRO A 224 -19.18 -2.77 -27.39
C PRO A 224 -19.54 -1.37 -27.91
N TYR A 225 -19.25 -0.32 -27.14
CA TYR A 225 -19.62 1.07 -27.42
C TYR A 225 -18.45 1.87 -28.00
N LEU A 226 -17.92 1.45 -29.15
CA LEU A 226 -16.75 2.08 -29.78
C LEU A 226 -16.91 3.59 -30.03
N PHE A 227 -18.14 4.07 -30.21
CA PHE A 227 -18.43 5.50 -30.38
C PHE A 227 -18.06 6.35 -29.15
N LEU A 228 -18.00 5.77 -27.94
CA LEU A 228 -17.54 6.47 -26.72
C LEU A 228 -16.05 6.80 -26.75
N MET A 229 -15.30 6.12 -27.63
CA MET A 229 -13.89 6.41 -27.85
C MET A 229 -13.69 7.65 -28.74
N GLU A 230 -14.75 8.19 -29.36
CA GLU A 230 -14.67 9.37 -30.22
C GLU A 230 -14.74 10.65 -29.38
N GLY A 231 -13.74 11.54 -29.48
CA GLY A 231 -13.74 12.85 -28.82
C GLY A 231 -12.64 13.04 -27.76
N SER A 232 -12.67 14.19 -27.07
CA SER A 232 -11.71 14.50 -26.00
C SER A 232 -12.02 13.68 -24.75
N ARG A 233 -10.99 13.06 -24.19
CA ARG A 233 -11.06 12.25 -22.96
C ARG A 233 -10.33 12.91 -21.80
N ASN A 234 -10.10 14.22 -21.90
CA ASN A 234 -9.35 15.00 -20.92
C ASN A 234 -10.31 15.56 -19.87
N LEU A 235 -10.21 15.07 -18.62
CA LEU A 235 -11.04 15.54 -17.50
C LEU A 235 -10.96 17.06 -17.27
N ASN A 236 -9.88 17.73 -17.69
CA ASN A 236 -9.78 19.19 -17.60
C ASN A 236 -10.77 19.93 -18.51
N ASP A 237 -11.30 19.29 -19.55
CA ASP A 237 -12.30 19.87 -20.44
C ASP A 237 -13.69 19.98 -19.76
N LEU A 238 -13.89 19.40 -18.56
CA LEU A 238 -15.05 19.71 -17.73
C LEU A 238 -15.21 21.21 -17.47
N ARG A 239 -14.09 21.93 -17.31
CA ARG A 239 -14.08 23.39 -17.12
C ARG A 239 -14.62 24.16 -18.34
N ARG A 240 -14.69 23.50 -19.50
CA ARG A 240 -15.19 24.04 -20.76
C ARG A 240 -16.63 23.62 -21.08
N PHE A 241 -17.32 22.97 -20.14
CA PHE A 241 -18.67 22.42 -20.32
C PHE A 241 -18.77 21.45 -21.53
N ASP A 242 -17.77 20.59 -21.68
CA ASP A 242 -17.80 19.52 -22.68
C ASP A 242 -18.99 18.58 -22.40
N ARG A 243 -19.99 18.61 -23.31
CA ARG A 243 -21.26 17.89 -23.11
C ARG A 243 -21.08 16.37 -23.12
N PRO A 244 -20.34 15.76 -24.06
CA PRO A 244 -19.99 14.33 -24.00
C PRO A 244 -19.39 13.93 -22.66
N LEU A 245 -18.37 14.64 -22.18
CA LEU A 245 -17.69 14.30 -20.93
C LEU A 245 -18.61 14.42 -19.69
N ILE A 246 -19.45 15.46 -19.64
CA ILE A 246 -20.46 15.61 -18.58
C ILE A 246 -21.44 14.42 -18.61
N SER A 247 -21.87 14.00 -19.80
CA SER A 247 -22.75 12.85 -19.97
C SER A 247 -22.10 11.57 -19.45
N ASP A 248 -20.82 11.33 -19.74
CA ASP A 248 -20.10 10.12 -19.30
C ASP A 248 -19.94 10.08 -17.77
N ILE A 249 -19.69 11.22 -17.12
CA ILE A 249 -19.63 11.29 -15.65
C ILE A 249 -21.00 11.04 -15.02
N LEU A 250 -22.07 11.60 -15.61
CA LEU A 250 -23.42 11.30 -15.16
C LEU A 250 -23.73 9.82 -15.33
N ALA A 251 -23.33 9.21 -16.45
CA ALA A 251 -23.47 7.77 -16.67
C ALA A 251 -22.70 6.97 -15.60
N PHE A 252 -21.45 7.32 -15.28
CA PHE A 252 -20.68 6.68 -14.21
C PHE A 252 -21.43 6.65 -12.87
N ILE A 253 -21.98 7.80 -12.45
CA ILE A 253 -22.75 7.91 -11.20
C ILE A 253 -24.06 7.09 -11.27
N HIS A 254 -24.78 7.14 -12.39
CA HIS A 254 -26.07 6.45 -12.53
C HIS A 254 -25.94 4.93 -12.79
N LEU A 255 -24.76 4.47 -13.17
CA LEU A 255 -24.44 3.04 -13.36
C LEU A 255 -23.93 2.38 -12.07
N TRP A 256 -23.76 3.11 -10.96
CA TRP A 256 -23.63 2.56 -9.61
C TRP A 256 -24.94 1.95 -9.11
N ARG A 257 -25.35 0.86 -9.76
CA ARG A 257 -26.57 0.11 -9.41
C ARG A 257 -26.32 -0.95 -8.34
N PHE A 258 -25.06 -1.27 -8.06
CA PHE A 258 -24.62 -2.25 -7.06
C PHE A 258 -25.35 -3.60 -7.18
N GLU A 259 -25.67 -4.02 -8.40
CA GLU A 259 -26.29 -5.33 -8.65
C GLU A 259 -25.28 -6.44 -8.32
N LEU A 260 -25.67 -7.41 -7.49
CA LEU A 260 -24.77 -8.47 -7.07
C LEU A 260 -24.70 -9.57 -8.13
N LYS A 261 -23.47 -9.87 -8.57
CA LYS A 261 -23.15 -10.99 -9.46
C LYS A 261 -22.60 -12.19 -8.69
N GLU A 262 -21.78 -11.92 -7.68
CA GLU A 262 -21.11 -12.93 -6.87
C GLU A 262 -21.43 -12.69 -5.38
N PRO A 263 -22.68 -12.95 -4.93
CA PRO A 263 -23.14 -12.59 -3.59
C PRO A 263 -22.37 -13.30 -2.46
N ASP A 264 -21.75 -14.46 -2.72
CA ASP A 264 -20.93 -15.14 -1.72
C ASP A 264 -19.68 -14.33 -1.33
N ARG A 265 -19.17 -13.47 -2.23
CA ARG A 265 -18.06 -12.55 -1.91
C ARG A 265 -18.45 -11.53 -0.85
N MET A 266 -19.73 -11.16 -0.73
CA MET A 266 -20.17 -10.28 0.37
C MET A 266 -20.01 -10.96 1.74
N LYS A 267 -20.12 -12.29 1.81
CA LYS A 267 -19.84 -13.05 3.05
C LYS A 267 -18.35 -13.07 3.36
N VAL A 268 -17.51 -13.20 2.32
CA VAL A 268 -16.04 -13.10 2.47
C VAL A 268 -15.64 -11.69 2.91
N ALA A 269 -16.22 -10.65 2.32
CA ALA A 269 -16.03 -9.27 2.73
C ALA A 269 -16.42 -9.04 4.20
N LEU A 270 -17.55 -9.61 4.63
CA LEU A 270 -17.96 -9.56 6.04
C LEU A 270 -16.94 -10.26 6.94
N SER A 271 -16.45 -11.45 6.56
CA SER A 271 -15.42 -12.17 7.32
C SER A 271 -14.16 -11.32 7.50
N HIS A 272 -13.69 -10.66 6.43
CA HIS A 272 -12.56 -9.74 6.53
C HIS A 272 -12.83 -8.58 7.51
N LEU A 273 -14.02 -7.99 7.49
CA LEU A 273 -14.37 -6.94 8.46
C LEU A 273 -14.46 -7.45 9.90
N GLU A 274 -14.90 -8.70 10.10
CA GLU A 274 -14.91 -9.35 11.42
C GLU A 274 -13.48 -9.64 11.91
N ASP A 275 -12.59 -10.09 11.02
CA ASP A 275 -11.17 -10.31 11.33
C ASP A 275 -10.44 -8.99 11.62
N MET A 276 -10.76 -7.91 10.88
CA MET A 276 -10.28 -6.55 11.21
C MET A 276 -10.67 -6.15 12.65
N GLN A 277 -11.90 -6.46 13.08
CA GLN A 277 -12.34 -6.16 14.46
C GLN A 277 -11.60 -7.02 15.50
N GLN A 278 -11.25 -8.26 15.17
CA GLN A 278 -10.43 -9.11 16.05
C GLN A 278 -9.02 -8.54 16.21
N HIS A 279 -8.39 -8.17 15.09
CA HIS A 279 -7.10 -7.49 15.08
C HIS A 279 -7.13 -6.18 15.86
N ALA A 280 -8.16 -5.35 15.68
CA ALA A 280 -8.30 -4.10 16.43
C ALA A 280 -8.38 -4.32 17.95
N LYS A 281 -9.05 -5.38 18.41
CA LYS A 281 -9.09 -5.73 19.85
C LYS A 281 -7.73 -6.20 20.36
N SER A 282 -7.00 -6.97 19.55
CA SER A 282 -5.65 -7.45 19.90
C SER A 282 -4.65 -6.29 19.94
N MET A 283 -4.65 -5.44 18.92
CA MET A 283 -3.91 -4.18 18.84
C MET A 283 -4.09 -3.34 20.10
N TRP A 284 -5.33 -3.02 20.48
CA TRP A 284 -5.59 -2.23 21.70
C TRP A 284 -5.14 -2.91 22.99
N LYS A 285 -5.14 -4.25 23.04
CA LYS A 285 -4.62 -4.98 24.20
C LYS A 285 -3.11 -4.77 24.35
N HIS A 286 -2.37 -4.71 23.24
CA HIS A 286 -0.93 -4.46 23.24
C HIS A 286 -0.62 -3.01 23.61
N TYR A 287 -1.24 -2.04 22.93
CA TYR A 287 -1.05 -0.62 23.24
C TYR A 287 -1.41 -0.24 24.68
N LEU A 288 -2.49 -0.80 25.24
CA LEU A 288 -2.86 -0.53 26.64
C LEU A 288 -1.91 -1.18 27.67
N ALA A 289 -1.08 -2.13 27.25
CA ALA A 289 -0.08 -2.78 28.11
C ALA A 289 1.30 -2.12 28.03
N GLU A 290 1.53 -1.28 27.02
CA GLU A 290 2.78 -0.55 26.83
C GLU A 290 3.02 0.46 27.96
N THR A 291 4.30 0.69 28.24
CA THR A 291 4.75 1.58 29.32
C THR A 291 5.74 2.65 28.86
N ASP A 292 6.16 2.58 27.60
CA ASP A 292 7.01 3.55 26.95
C ASP A 292 6.23 4.36 25.89
N ASN A 293 6.93 5.26 25.19
CA ASN A 293 6.39 6.03 24.07
C ASN A 293 7.54 6.31 23.07
N GLU A 294 8.39 5.31 22.84
CA GLU A 294 9.64 5.51 22.10
C GLU A 294 9.46 5.40 20.59
N ASN A 295 9.09 6.51 19.94
CA ASN A 295 8.88 6.62 18.48
C ASN A 295 7.76 5.71 17.97
N GLU A 296 6.60 5.79 18.63
CA GLU A 296 5.43 4.97 18.30
C GLU A 296 4.75 5.40 17.01
N TRP A 297 4.16 4.43 16.33
CA TRP A 297 3.29 4.68 15.18
C TRP A 297 1.94 5.26 15.62
N ILE A 298 1.32 4.61 16.62
CA ILE A 298 0.07 5.05 17.24
C ILE A 298 0.39 5.56 18.65
N PRO A 299 0.25 6.86 18.92
CA PRO A 299 0.62 7.49 20.20
C PRO A 299 -0.43 7.36 21.30
#